data_AF-A0A3D8HMW9-F1
#
_entry.id   AF-A0A3D8HMW9-F1
#
_cell.length_a   1.000
_cell.length_b   1.000
_cell.length_c   1.000
_cell.angle_alpha   90.00
_cell.angle_beta   90.00
_cell.angle_gamma   90.00
#
_symmetry.space_group_name_H-M   'P 1'
#
loop_
_entity.id
_entity.type
_entity.pdbx_description
1 polymer ?
#
loop_
_entity_poly.entity_id
_entity_poly.type
_entity_poly.pdbx_seq_one_letter_code
_entity_poly.pdbx_strand_id
1 'polypeptide(L)'
;MSKLSKDLETIKSEFQNDEKLLENAFKLERLFKKYKFVLLGVVAVVVLWIAIVVASDYVEEKNAKEISQIYNELLVSPQNTVLRENLKSKAPKLYDAFIYANLSSQKEARIAELEELSQSKNELIAQIASYELASLKEDLQALSTIAKNPKKQNDSLKDFAKIQEAYLLLKNNDIDKAREVLKGVSSESSLDSIARQMEHYGIDKLPLESTKLESIKLQTPKESTKSSEENTQKSSTQTNTEAKEK
;
A
#
# COMPACT_ATOMS: atom_id res chain seq x y z
N MET A 1 -1.08 75.58 -13.28
CA MET A 1 -0.99 74.50 -14.29
C MET A 1 -2.25 73.65 -14.19
N SER A 2 -3.41 74.29 -14.41
CA SER A 2 -4.23 74.25 -15.64
C SER A 2 -4.83 72.87 -15.90
N LYS A 3 -6.06 72.65 -15.39
CA LYS A 3 -6.88 71.47 -15.69
C LYS A 3 -7.04 71.22 -17.20
N LEU A 4 -7.01 72.29 -18.01
CA LEU A 4 -7.06 72.22 -19.46
C LEU A 4 -5.89 71.42 -20.07
N SER A 5 -4.68 71.46 -19.51
CA SER A 5 -3.56 70.69 -20.08
C SER A 5 -3.74 69.19 -19.83
N LYS A 6 -4.28 68.82 -18.67
CA LYS A 6 -4.55 67.42 -18.32
C LYS A 6 -5.74 66.86 -19.10
N ASP A 7 -6.76 67.67 -19.36
CA ASP A 7 -7.92 67.28 -20.18
C ASP A 7 -7.51 67.13 -21.65
N LEU A 8 -6.67 68.01 -22.20
CA LEU A 8 -6.14 67.89 -23.55
C LEU A 8 -5.24 66.66 -23.72
N GLU A 9 -4.44 66.32 -22.70
CA GLU A 9 -3.58 65.14 -22.71
C GLU A 9 -4.40 63.84 -22.61
N THR A 10 -5.48 63.85 -21.83
CA THR A 10 -6.44 62.74 -21.71
C THR A 10 -7.17 62.52 -23.03
N ILE A 11 -7.75 63.58 -23.62
CA ILE A 11 -8.44 63.53 -24.93
C ILE A 11 -7.48 63.04 -26.02
N LYS A 12 -6.22 63.52 -26.03
CA LYS A 12 -5.20 63.05 -26.98
C LYS A 12 -4.86 61.57 -26.80
N SER A 13 -4.80 61.09 -25.56
CA SER A 13 -4.55 59.67 -25.26
C SER A 13 -5.73 58.77 -25.65
N GLU A 14 -6.97 59.25 -25.49
CA GLU A 14 -8.17 58.56 -25.96
C GLU A 14 -8.19 58.45 -27.48
N PHE A 15 -7.89 59.54 -28.21
CA PHE A 15 -7.77 59.50 -29.67
C PHE A 15 -6.68 58.54 -30.16
N GLN A 16 -5.53 58.46 -29.47
CA GLN A 16 -4.46 57.50 -29.82
C GLN A 16 -4.84 56.04 -29.53
N ASN A 17 -5.63 55.81 -28.48
CA ASN A 17 -6.16 54.48 -28.19
C ASN A 17 -7.23 54.09 -29.21
N ASP A 18 -8.10 55.00 -29.60
CA ASP A 18 -9.10 54.79 -30.65
C ASP A 18 -8.45 54.54 -32.01
N GLU A 19 -7.39 55.28 -32.36
CA GLU A 19 -6.61 55.04 -33.57
C GLU A 19 -5.99 53.63 -33.57
N LYS A 20 -5.45 53.16 -32.44
CA LYS A 20 -4.93 51.78 -32.30
C LYS A 20 -6.03 50.73 -32.35
N LEU A 21 -7.22 51.01 -31.80
CA LEU A 21 -8.37 50.12 -31.87
C LEU A 21 -8.87 49.99 -33.31
N LEU A 22 -8.92 51.11 -34.06
CA LEU A 22 -9.29 51.12 -35.47
C LEU A 22 -8.22 50.45 -36.33
N GLU A 23 -6.93 50.72 -36.09
CA GLU A 23 -5.82 50.06 -36.78
C GLU A 23 -5.86 48.54 -36.56
N ASN A 24 -6.13 48.10 -35.33
CA ASN A 24 -6.29 46.69 -35.01
C ASN A 24 -7.56 46.10 -35.65
N ALA A 25 -8.68 46.84 -35.68
CA ALA A 25 -9.90 46.41 -36.36
C ALA A 25 -9.70 46.24 -37.87
N PHE A 26 -8.99 47.16 -38.52
CA PHE A 26 -8.62 47.06 -39.94
C PHE A 26 -7.64 45.89 -40.20
N LYS A 27 -6.69 45.65 -39.29
CA LYS A 27 -5.82 44.47 -39.34
C LYS A 27 -6.64 43.18 -39.21
N LEU A 28 -7.58 43.10 -38.28
CA LEU A 28 -8.50 41.96 -38.15
C LEU A 28 -9.33 41.77 -39.42
N GLU A 29 -9.90 42.85 -39.99
CA GLU A 29 -10.68 42.76 -41.22
C GLU A 29 -9.84 42.21 -42.39
N ARG A 30 -8.59 42.66 -42.52
CA ARG A 30 -7.65 42.17 -43.55
C ARG A 30 -7.28 40.70 -43.32
N LEU A 31 -7.08 40.29 -42.07
CA LEU A 31 -6.82 38.89 -41.71
C LEU A 31 -8.04 38.01 -41.97
N PHE A 32 -9.24 38.44 -41.58
CA PHE A 32 -10.50 37.75 -41.86
C PHE A 32 -10.72 37.60 -43.37
N LYS A 33 -10.52 38.65 -44.17
CA LYS A 33 -10.69 38.57 -45.63
C LYS A 33 -9.67 37.65 -46.30
N LYS A 34 -8.40 37.67 -45.86
CA LYS A 34 -7.33 36.85 -46.44
C LYS A 34 -7.40 35.38 -46.01
N TYR A 35 -7.80 35.13 -44.76
CA TYR A 35 -7.77 33.80 -44.15
C TYR A 35 -9.16 33.23 -43.84
N LYS A 36 -10.25 33.79 -44.41
CA LYS A 36 -11.64 33.35 -44.16
C LYS A 36 -11.84 31.83 -44.15
N PHE A 37 -11.20 31.12 -45.10
CA PHE A 37 -11.29 29.66 -45.20
C PHE A 37 -10.48 28.94 -44.11
N VAL A 38 -9.32 29.49 -43.74
CA VAL A 38 -8.49 28.95 -42.65
C VAL A 38 -9.18 29.16 -41.30
N LEU A 39 -9.73 30.36 -41.07
CA LEU A 39 -10.45 30.68 -39.84
C LEU A 39 -11.72 29.83 -39.70
N LEU A 40 -12.46 29.62 -40.79
CA LEU A 40 -13.59 28.70 -40.83
C LEU A 40 -13.17 27.26 -40.52
N GLY A 41 -12.03 26.81 -41.06
CA GLY A 41 -11.44 25.51 -40.73
C GLY A 41 -11.10 25.37 -39.26
N VAL A 42 -10.49 26.39 -38.64
CA VAL A 42 -10.20 26.40 -37.20
C VAL A 42 -11.48 26.32 -36.38
N VAL A 43 -12.50 27.12 -36.72
CA VAL A 43 -13.80 27.07 -36.03
C VAL A 43 -14.44 25.68 -36.16
N ALA A 44 -14.41 25.08 -37.35
CA ALA A 44 -14.94 23.73 -37.56
C ALA A 44 -14.20 22.68 -36.71
N VAL A 45 -12.87 22.77 -36.59
CA VAL A 45 -12.07 21.88 -35.74
C VAL A 45 -12.44 22.06 -34.26
N VAL A 46 -12.60 23.30 -33.79
CA VAL A 46 -13.01 23.55 -32.39
C VAL A 46 -14.40 22.99 -32.11
N VAL A 47 -15.36 23.17 -33.01
CA VAL A 47 -16.71 22.61 -32.87
C VAL A 47 -16.68 21.07 -32.86
N LEU A 48 -15.90 20.46 -33.75
CA LEU A 48 -15.71 19.01 -33.76
C LEU A 48 -15.07 18.49 -32.46
N TRP A 49 -14.06 19.18 -31.94
CA TRP A 49 -13.42 18.82 -30.68
C TRP A 49 -14.41 18.90 -29.51
N ILE A 50 -15.19 19.98 -29.40
CA ILE A 50 -16.22 20.12 -28.37
C ILE A 50 -17.25 18.99 -28.49
N ALA A 51 -17.70 18.66 -29.71
CA ALA A 51 -18.64 17.57 -29.93
C ALA A 51 -18.08 16.21 -29.46
N ILE A 52 -16.78 15.96 -29.70
CA ILE A 52 -16.10 14.74 -29.23
C ILE A 52 -16.06 14.70 -27.70
N VAL A 53 -15.67 15.80 -27.05
CA VAL A 53 -15.58 15.87 -25.57
C VAL A 53 -16.94 15.67 -24.91
N VAL A 54 -17.98 16.36 -25.39
CA VAL A 54 -19.33 16.21 -24.81
C VAL A 54 -19.88 14.79 -25.02
N ALA A 55 -19.64 14.21 -26.20
CA ALA A 55 -20.04 12.83 -26.47
C ALA A 55 -19.27 11.83 -25.60
N SER A 56 -17.96 12.04 -25.36
CA SER A 56 -17.16 11.16 -24.50
C SER A 56 -17.66 11.21 -23.06
N ASP A 57 -17.94 12.40 -22.52
CA ASP A 57 -18.38 12.57 -21.13
C ASP A 57 -19.70 11.82 -20.87
N TYR A 58 -20.66 11.93 -21.80
CA TYR A 58 -21.94 11.24 -21.69
C TYR A 58 -21.79 9.71 -21.75
N VAL A 59 -20.90 9.22 -22.61
CA VAL A 59 -20.62 7.77 -22.73
C VAL A 59 -19.88 7.26 -21.49
N GLU A 60 -18.92 8.02 -20.96
CA GLU A 60 -18.18 7.67 -19.76
C GLU A 60 -19.08 7.59 -18.52
N GLU A 61 -19.98 8.55 -18.31
CA GLU A 61 -20.92 8.53 -17.18
C GLU A 61 -21.84 7.31 -17.25
N LYS A 62 -22.40 7.05 -18.43
CA LYS A 62 -23.26 5.87 -18.65
C LYS A 62 -22.50 4.57 -18.39
N ASN A 63 -21.28 4.45 -18.91
CA ASN A 63 -20.44 3.27 -18.71
C ASN A 63 -20.09 3.09 -17.23
N ALA A 64 -19.72 4.15 -16.51
CA ALA A 64 -19.40 4.09 -15.09
C ALA A 64 -20.58 3.60 -14.24
N LYS A 65 -21.79 4.07 -14.56
CA LYS A 65 -23.02 3.63 -13.91
C LYS A 65 -23.32 2.16 -14.18
N GLU A 66 -23.19 1.72 -15.43
CA GLU A 66 -23.41 0.32 -15.82
C GLU A 66 -22.38 -0.62 -15.15
N ILE A 67 -21.10 -0.25 -15.13
CA ILE A 67 -20.04 -1.02 -14.46
C ILE A 67 -20.34 -1.15 -12.96
N SER A 68 -20.79 -0.06 -12.33
CA SER A 68 -21.13 -0.05 -10.91
C SER A 68 -22.34 -0.95 -10.61
N GLN A 69 -23.34 -0.96 -11.49
CA GLN A 69 -24.49 -1.87 -11.38
C GLN A 69 -24.06 -3.34 -11.51
N ILE A 70 -23.29 -3.68 -12.55
CA ILE A 70 -22.74 -5.02 -12.76
C ILE A 70 -21.92 -5.47 -11.54
N TYR A 71 -21.07 -4.59 -11.01
CA TYR A 71 -20.25 -4.89 -9.85
C TYR A 71 -21.10 -5.15 -8.60
N ASN A 72 -22.11 -4.31 -8.33
CA ASN A 72 -23.01 -4.50 -7.20
C ASN A 72 -23.81 -5.81 -7.30
N GLU A 73 -24.25 -6.18 -8.50
CA GLU A 73 -24.93 -7.47 -8.72
C GLU A 73 -23.97 -8.65 -8.51
N LEU A 74 -22.71 -8.52 -8.93
CA LEU A 74 -21.67 -9.53 -8.67
C LEU A 74 -21.36 -9.70 -7.18
N LEU A 75 -21.42 -8.64 -6.37
CA LEU A 75 -21.24 -8.76 -4.92
C LEU A 75 -22.33 -9.64 -4.27
N VAL A 76 -23.54 -9.65 -4.85
CA VAL A 76 -24.63 -10.52 -4.39
C VAL A 76 -24.56 -11.91 -5.01
N SER A 77 -24.13 -12.00 -6.28
CA SER A 77 -24.09 -13.23 -7.08
C SER A 77 -22.71 -13.45 -7.72
N PRO A 78 -21.67 -13.78 -6.93
CA PRO A 78 -20.28 -13.79 -7.40
C PRO A 78 -19.97 -14.88 -8.44
N GLN A 79 -20.79 -15.93 -8.48
CA GLN A 79 -20.64 -17.05 -9.42
C GLN A 79 -21.35 -16.80 -10.76
N ASN A 80 -21.99 -15.65 -10.96
CA ASN A 80 -22.67 -15.34 -12.21
C ASN A 80 -21.66 -15.09 -13.35
N THR A 81 -21.51 -16.07 -14.23
CA THR A 81 -20.54 -16.05 -15.34
C THR A 81 -20.82 -14.95 -16.36
N VAL A 82 -22.09 -14.61 -16.60
CA VAL A 82 -22.48 -13.56 -17.55
C VAL A 82 -22.05 -12.18 -17.04
N LEU A 83 -22.32 -11.90 -15.76
CA LEU A 83 -21.91 -10.64 -15.15
C LEU A 83 -20.38 -10.52 -15.04
N ARG A 84 -19.69 -11.64 -14.76
CA ARG A 84 -18.22 -11.70 -14.74
C ARG A 84 -17.62 -11.36 -16.10
N GLU A 85 -18.15 -11.92 -17.19
CA GLU A 85 -17.67 -11.65 -18.54
C GLU A 85 -17.93 -10.19 -18.95
N ASN A 86 -19.10 -9.66 -18.61
CA ASN A 86 -19.43 -8.25 -18.83
C ASN A 86 -18.46 -7.32 -18.07
N LEU A 87 -18.14 -7.64 -16.82
CA LEU A 87 -17.16 -6.87 -16.03
C LEU A 87 -15.75 -6.99 -16.61
N LYS A 88 -15.32 -8.18 -17.05
CA LYS A 88 -14.00 -8.42 -17.67
C LYS A 88 -13.82 -7.57 -18.93
N SER A 89 -14.85 -7.49 -19.76
CA SER A 89 -14.85 -6.70 -20.99
C SER A 89 -14.86 -5.18 -20.73
N LYS A 90 -15.77 -4.70 -19.86
CA LYS A 90 -15.96 -3.26 -19.63
C LYS A 90 -14.93 -2.65 -18.68
N ALA A 91 -14.49 -3.39 -17.67
CA ALA A 91 -13.63 -2.91 -16.60
C ALA A 91 -12.62 -3.99 -16.16
N PRO A 92 -11.65 -4.35 -17.02
CA PRO A 92 -10.73 -5.47 -16.75
C PRO A 92 -9.93 -5.31 -15.45
N LYS A 93 -9.50 -4.09 -15.10
CA LYS A 93 -8.79 -3.84 -13.84
C LYS A 93 -9.66 -4.09 -12.60
N LEU A 94 -10.97 -3.78 -12.70
CA LEU A 94 -11.93 -4.01 -11.62
C LEU A 94 -12.32 -5.49 -11.56
N TYR A 95 -12.42 -6.15 -12.71
CA TYR A 95 -12.57 -7.60 -12.79
C TYR A 95 -11.42 -8.31 -12.07
N ASP A 96 -10.17 -7.95 -12.35
CA ASP A 96 -9.01 -8.58 -11.69
C ASP A 96 -9.04 -8.40 -10.16
N ALA A 97 -9.44 -7.21 -9.69
CA ALA A 97 -9.62 -6.95 -8.26
C ALA A 97 -10.79 -7.78 -7.66
N PHE A 98 -11.88 -7.94 -8.42
CA PHE A 98 -13.01 -8.77 -8.01
C PHE A 98 -12.61 -10.25 -7.92
N ILE A 99 -11.86 -10.78 -8.88
CA ILE A 99 -11.36 -12.16 -8.83
C ILE A 99 -10.42 -12.34 -7.65
N TYR A 100 -9.50 -11.41 -7.43
CA TYR A 100 -8.61 -11.46 -6.28
C TYR A 100 -9.38 -11.45 -4.94
N ALA A 101 -10.43 -10.65 -4.83
CA ALA A 101 -11.29 -10.63 -3.62
C ALA A 101 -12.12 -11.90 -3.43
N ASN A 102 -12.34 -12.69 -4.49
CA ASN A 102 -13.17 -13.90 -4.51
C ASN A 102 -12.36 -15.15 -4.89
N LEU A 103 -11.07 -15.18 -4.53
CA LEU A 103 -10.21 -16.33 -4.76
C LEU A 103 -10.81 -17.60 -4.17
N SER A 104 -10.64 -18.70 -4.88
CA SER A 104 -11.16 -19.99 -4.46
C SER A 104 -10.58 -20.43 -3.11
N SER A 105 -11.42 -21.08 -2.30
CA SER A 105 -10.97 -21.76 -1.09
C SER A 105 -10.17 -23.03 -1.38
N GLN A 106 -10.34 -23.61 -2.58
CA GLN A 106 -9.58 -24.78 -3.00
C GLN A 106 -8.18 -24.37 -3.47
N LYS A 107 -7.15 -25.06 -2.95
CA LYS A 107 -5.75 -24.71 -3.19
C LYS A 107 -5.39 -24.71 -4.68
N GLU A 108 -5.76 -25.76 -5.42
CA GLU A 108 -5.39 -25.92 -6.83
C GLU A 108 -6.06 -24.85 -7.71
N ALA A 109 -7.35 -24.60 -7.47
CA ALA A 109 -8.08 -23.55 -8.17
C ALA A 109 -7.52 -22.15 -7.86
N ARG A 110 -7.21 -21.89 -6.59
CA ARG A 110 -6.58 -20.63 -6.17
C ARG A 110 -5.24 -20.40 -6.84
N ILE A 111 -4.41 -21.44 -6.95
CA ILE A 111 -3.12 -21.35 -7.65
C ILE A 111 -3.32 -20.94 -9.11
N ALA A 112 -4.26 -21.55 -9.82
CA ALA A 112 -4.56 -21.20 -11.21
C ALA A 112 -5.08 -19.76 -11.35
N GLU A 113 -5.96 -19.32 -10.45
CA GLU A 113 -6.47 -17.94 -10.42
C GLU A 113 -5.34 -16.93 -10.14
N LEU A 114 -4.46 -17.22 -9.19
CA LEU A 114 -3.30 -16.38 -8.88
C LEU A 114 -2.28 -16.34 -10.03
N GLU A 115 -2.11 -17.44 -10.77
CA GLU A 115 -1.30 -17.46 -11.99
C GLU A 115 -1.84 -16.50 -13.05
N GLU A 116 -3.16 -16.51 -13.32
CA GLU A 116 -3.79 -15.54 -14.24
C GLU A 116 -3.59 -14.10 -13.72
N LEU A 117 -3.87 -13.87 -12.44
CA LEU A 117 -3.75 -12.54 -11.82
C LEU A 117 -2.32 -12.01 -11.77
N SER A 118 -1.30 -12.87 -11.70
CA SER A 118 0.11 -12.46 -11.77
C SER A 118 0.45 -11.72 -13.06
N GLN A 119 -0.33 -11.93 -14.12
CA GLN A 119 -0.20 -11.28 -15.43
C GLN A 119 -1.20 -10.12 -15.63
N SER A 120 -1.91 -9.72 -14.58
CA SER A 120 -2.89 -8.63 -14.61
C SER A 120 -2.26 -7.31 -15.09
N LYS A 121 -3.05 -6.52 -15.83
CA LYS A 121 -2.71 -5.14 -16.18
C LYS A 121 -2.77 -4.18 -14.98
N ASN A 122 -3.38 -4.61 -13.88
CA ASN A 122 -3.35 -3.90 -12.61
C ASN A 122 -2.07 -4.29 -11.86
N GLU A 123 -1.08 -3.39 -11.85
CA GLU A 123 0.23 -3.68 -11.30
C GLU A 123 0.21 -4.07 -9.82
N LEU A 124 -0.73 -3.55 -9.03
CA LEU A 124 -0.86 -3.89 -7.61
C LEU A 124 -1.36 -5.33 -7.44
N ILE A 125 -2.42 -5.70 -8.18
CA ILE A 125 -2.97 -7.07 -8.16
C ILE A 125 -1.93 -8.06 -8.67
N ALA A 126 -1.24 -7.74 -9.77
CA ALA A 126 -0.18 -8.59 -10.31
C ALA A 126 0.95 -8.84 -9.29
N GLN A 127 1.35 -7.81 -8.53
CA GLN A 127 2.38 -7.95 -7.49
C GLN A 127 1.92 -8.82 -6.33
N ILE A 128 0.74 -8.54 -5.78
CA ILE A 128 0.21 -9.29 -4.64
C ILE A 128 -0.05 -10.74 -5.05
N ALA A 129 -0.64 -10.97 -6.23
CA ALA A 129 -0.89 -12.31 -6.73
C ALA A 129 0.42 -13.10 -6.98
N SER A 130 1.46 -12.45 -7.51
CA SER A 130 2.77 -13.09 -7.68
C SER A 130 3.39 -13.49 -6.34
N TYR A 131 3.27 -12.63 -5.33
CA TYR A 131 3.74 -12.93 -3.98
C TYR A 131 2.97 -14.08 -3.35
N GLU A 132 1.63 -14.05 -3.37
CA GLU A 132 0.81 -15.12 -2.82
C GLU A 132 1.02 -16.45 -3.53
N LEU A 133 1.21 -16.42 -4.86
CA LEU A 133 1.52 -17.61 -5.65
C LEU A 133 2.85 -18.22 -5.20
N ALA A 134 3.91 -17.40 -5.10
CA ALA A 134 5.22 -17.84 -4.63
C ALA A 134 5.14 -18.37 -3.18
N SER A 135 4.36 -17.71 -2.34
CA SER A 135 4.10 -18.07 -0.95
C SER A 135 3.42 -19.45 -0.84
N LEU A 136 2.33 -19.67 -1.57
CA LEU A 136 1.55 -20.91 -1.56
C LEU A 136 2.30 -22.11 -2.14
N LYS A 137 3.20 -21.85 -3.10
CA LYS A 137 4.08 -22.86 -3.71
C LYS A 137 5.35 -23.11 -2.91
N GLU A 138 5.61 -22.32 -1.86
CA GLU A 138 6.89 -22.29 -1.16
C GLU A 138 8.08 -22.12 -2.12
N ASP A 139 7.91 -21.33 -3.18
CA ASP A 139 8.92 -21.12 -4.23
C ASP A 139 9.94 -20.06 -3.78
N LEU A 140 11.09 -20.56 -3.29
CA LEU A 140 12.19 -19.75 -2.79
C LEU A 140 12.77 -18.83 -3.88
N GLN A 141 12.88 -19.28 -5.13
CA GLN A 141 13.43 -18.46 -6.21
C GLN A 141 12.49 -17.31 -6.59
N ALA A 142 11.19 -17.59 -6.66
CA ALA A 142 10.19 -16.58 -6.92
C ALA A 142 10.16 -15.52 -5.81
N LEU A 143 10.19 -15.94 -4.54
CA LEU A 143 10.27 -15.02 -3.39
C LEU A 143 11.55 -14.17 -3.43
N SER A 144 12.70 -14.78 -3.72
CA SER A 144 13.99 -14.06 -3.85
C SER A 144 13.95 -13.01 -4.97
N THR A 145 13.29 -13.34 -6.09
CA THR A 145 13.12 -12.42 -7.21
C THR A 145 12.27 -11.21 -6.82
N ILE A 146 11.19 -11.43 -6.05
CA ILE A 146 10.34 -10.35 -5.53
C ILE A 146 11.11 -9.50 -4.51
N ALA A 147 11.82 -10.13 -3.58
CA ALA A 147 12.62 -9.49 -2.53
C ALA A 147 13.76 -8.60 -3.09
N LYS A 148 14.27 -8.93 -4.27
CA LYS A 148 15.35 -8.19 -4.95
C LYS A 148 14.85 -7.15 -5.95
N ASN A 149 13.55 -7.12 -6.27
CA ASN A 149 13.04 -6.29 -7.35
C ASN A 149 13.14 -4.79 -7.02
N PRO A 150 14.00 -4.02 -7.70
CA PRO A 150 14.21 -2.62 -7.37
C PRO A 150 13.18 -1.69 -8.04
N LYS A 151 12.30 -2.22 -8.90
CA LYS A 151 11.47 -1.43 -9.82
C LYS A 151 10.01 -1.27 -9.40
N LYS A 152 9.54 -1.95 -8.36
CA LYS A 152 8.12 -1.89 -7.95
C LYS A 152 8.00 -1.34 -6.53
N GLN A 153 7.36 -0.17 -6.45
CA GLN A 153 7.41 0.82 -5.36
C GLN A 153 6.74 0.40 -4.04
N ASN A 154 6.25 -0.84 -3.90
CA ASN A 154 5.71 -1.28 -2.62
C ASN A 154 6.81 -1.93 -1.78
N ASP A 155 7.61 -1.08 -1.12
CA ASP A 155 8.71 -1.51 -0.24
C ASP A 155 8.25 -2.53 0.81
N SER A 156 6.99 -2.48 1.23
CA SER A 156 6.41 -3.43 2.17
C SER A 156 6.39 -4.86 1.62
N LEU A 157 5.95 -5.08 0.38
CA LEU A 157 5.87 -6.44 -0.22
C LEU A 157 7.25 -7.07 -0.40
N LYS A 158 8.26 -6.25 -0.72
CA LYS A 158 9.65 -6.67 -0.82
C LYS A 158 10.16 -7.22 0.51
N ASP A 159 9.87 -6.53 1.61
CA ASP A 159 10.31 -6.97 2.94
C ASP A 159 9.48 -8.16 3.45
N PHE A 160 8.18 -8.24 3.13
CA PHE A 160 7.39 -9.47 3.33
C PHE A 160 8.02 -10.67 2.61
N ALA A 161 8.43 -10.50 1.35
CA ALA A 161 9.09 -11.55 0.58
C ALA A 161 10.42 -11.99 1.22
N LYS A 162 11.23 -11.06 1.75
CA LYS A 162 12.46 -11.40 2.50
C LYS A 162 12.16 -12.20 3.77
N ILE A 163 11.18 -11.78 4.56
CA ILE A 163 10.79 -12.50 5.78
C ILE A 163 10.36 -13.93 5.44
N GLN A 164 9.54 -14.09 4.39
CA GLN A 164 9.09 -15.41 3.98
C GLN A 164 10.20 -16.26 3.35
N GLU A 165 11.06 -15.68 2.52
CA GLU A 165 12.25 -16.35 1.97
C GLU A 165 13.15 -16.85 3.10
N ALA A 166 13.44 -16.01 4.09
CA ALA A 166 14.20 -16.38 5.27
C ALA A 166 13.51 -17.49 6.07
N TYR A 167 12.19 -17.42 6.28
CA TYR A 167 11.43 -18.49 6.93
C TYR A 167 11.61 -19.85 6.23
N LEU A 168 11.53 -19.89 4.90
CA LEU A 168 11.72 -21.12 4.13
C LEU A 168 13.18 -21.62 4.18
N LEU A 169 14.16 -20.71 4.14
CA LEU A 169 15.58 -21.05 4.33
C LEU A 169 15.82 -21.67 5.72
N LEU A 170 15.22 -21.10 6.78
CA LEU A 170 15.28 -21.64 8.14
C LEU A 170 14.63 -23.02 8.24
N LYS A 171 13.46 -23.21 7.61
CA LYS A 171 12.78 -24.51 7.52
C LYS A 171 13.67 -25.56 6.81
N ASN A 172 14.49 -25.14 5.85
CA ASN A 172 15.45 -25.97 5.13
C ASN A 172 16.83 -26.06 5.81
N ASN A 173 17.01 -25.49 7.00
CA ASN A 173 18.26 -25.45 7.75
C ASN A 173 19.41 -24.66 7.07
N ASP A 174 19.08 -23.78 6.12
CA ASP A 174 20.00 -22.84 5.43
C ASP A 174 20.17 -21.53 6.24
N ILE A 175 20.78 -21.64 7.42
CA ILE A 175 20.77 -20.60 8.46
C ILE A 175 21.50 -19.33 8.05
N ASP A 176 22.69 -19.47 7.45
CA ASP A 176 23.52 -18.33 7.08
C ASP A 176 22.83 -17.49 6.00
N LYS A 177 22.22 -18.15 5.01
CA LYS A 177 21.45 -17.49 3.95
C LYS A 177 20.21 -16.80 4.52
N ALA A 178 19.52 -17.45 5.47
CA ALA A 178 18.36 -16.84 6.11
C ALA A 178 18.75 -15.54 6.83
N ARG A 179 19.85 -15.55 7.61
CA ARG A 179 20.37 -14.34 8.27
C ARG A 179 20.77 -13.26 7.26
N GLU A 180 21.39 -13.64 6.14
CA GLU A 180 21.74 -12.70 5.08
C GLU A 180 20.50 -12.00 4.50
N VAL A 181 19.44 -12.76 4.21
CA VAL A 181 18.17 -12.22 3.70
C VAL A 181 17.52 -11.28 4.72
N LEU A 182 17.50 -11.67 6.01
CA LEU A 182 16.91 -10.88 7.10
C LEU A 182 17.63 -9.55 7.31
N LYS A 183 18.96 -9.51 7.21
CA LYS A 183 19.76 -8.27 7.25
C LYS A 183 19.41 -7.31 6.12
N GLY A 184 18.85 -7.82 5.03
CA GLY A 184 18.39 -7.02 3.91
C GLY A 184 17.08 -6.28 4.15
N VAL A 185 16.32 -6.59 5.22
CA VAL A 185 15.09 -5.88 5.57
C VAL A 185 15.41 -4.45 6.01
N SER A 186 14.64 -3.46 5.55
CA SER A 186 14.88 -2.05 5.88
C SER A 186 14.65 -1.77 7.36
N SER A 187 15.48 -0.93 7.98
CA SER A 187 15.26 -0.46 9.35
C SER A 187 13.99 0.38 9.52
N GLU A 188 13.53 1.00 8.43
CA GLU A 188 12.28 1.77 8.40
C GLU A 188 11.04 0.89 8.16
N SER A 189 11.25 -0.41 7.93
CA SER A 189 10.17 -1.36 7.69
C SER A 189 9.39 -1.63 8.97
N SER A 190 8.08 -1.79 8.86
CA SER A 190 7.26 -2.30 9.97
C SER A 190 7.63 -3.73 10.37
N LEU A 191 8.40 -4.43 9.53
CA LEU A 191 8.88 -5.79 9.75
C LEU A 191 10.30 -5.86 10.33
N ASP A 192 11.00 -4.73 10.57
CA ASP A 192 12.38 -4.72 11.08
C ASP A 192 12.51 -5.49 12.40
N SER A 193 11.62 -5.22 13.37
CA SER A 193 11.60 -5.93 14.66
C SER A 193 11.46 -7.45 14.49
N ILE A 194 10.61 -7.88 13.55
CA ILE A 194 10.42 -9.31 13.25
C ILE A 194 11.68 -9.87 12.59
N ALA A 195 12.28 -9.13 11.66
CA ALA A 195 13.51 -9.55 10.98
C ALA A 195 14.66 -9.78 11.95
N ARG A 196 14.89 -8.83 12.87
CA ARG A 196 15.92 -8.91 13.92
C ARG A 196 15.70 -10.08 14.86
N GLN A 197 14.44 -10.31 15.27
CA GLN A 197 14.11 -11.44 16.13
C GLN A 197 14.37 -12.77 15.42
N MET A 198 13.96 -12.91 14.16
CA MET A 198 14.21 -14.11 13.36
C MET A 198 15.71 -14.31 13.07
N GLU A 199 16.49 -13.24 12.93
CA GLU A 199 17.94 -13.32 12.70
C GLU A 199 18.65 -13.95 13.90
N HIS A 200 18.24 -13.59 15.11
CA HIS A 200 18.84 -14.06 16.35
C HIS A 200 18.31 -15.41 16.82
N TYR A 201 16.99 -15.61 16.79
CA TYR A 201 16.35 -16.75 17.42
C TYR A 201 15.86 -17.81 16.43
N GLY A 202 15.87 -17.52 15.14
CA GLY A 202 15.31 -18.40 14.12
C GLY A 202 13.79 -18.48 14.20
N ILE A 203 13.26 -19.69 14.06
CA ILE A 203 11.82 -20.01 14.18
C ILE A 203 11.62 -21.01 15.32
N ASP A 204 10.46 -21.00 15.99
CA ASP A 204 10.17 -21.74 17.24
C ASP A 204 10.68 -23.19 17.35
N LYS A 205 10.88 -23.89 16.22
CA LYS A 205 11.33 -25.30 16.17
C LYS A 205 12.78 -25.52 15.76
N LEU A 206 13.56 -24.47 15.47
CA LEU A 206 14.99 -24.52 15.16
C LEU A 206 15.69 -23.26 15.72
N PRO A 207 16.05 -23.22 17.02
CA PRO A 207 16.87 -22.16 17.57
C PRO A 207 18.28 -22.22 16.97
N LEU A 208 18.72 -21.11 16.38
CA LEU A 208 20.00 -21.01 15.69
C LEU A 208 21.07 -20.50 16.64
N GLU A 209 21.79 -21.47 17.19
CA GLU A 209 22.87 -21.40 18.18
C GLU A 209 22.49 -21.30 19.66
N SER A 210 22.83 -22.40 20.34
CA SER A 210 23.37 -22.48 21.70
C SER A 210 22.74 -21.57 22.76
N THR A 211 21.51 -21.87 23.16
CA THR A 211 21.16 -21.74 24.58
C THR A 211 21.90 -22.84 25.34
N LYS A 212 23.23 -22.70 25.47
CA LYS A 212 23.85 -23.05 26.75
C LYS A 212 23.24 -22.05 27.72
N LEU A 213 22.08 -22.42 28.25
CA LEU A 213 21.59 -21.90 29.51
C LEU A 213 22.68 -22.28 30.51
N GLU A 214 23.74 -21.46 30.57
CA GLU A 214 24.50 -21.35 31.80
C GLU A 214 23.46 -20.95 32.82
N SER A 215 23.07 -21.97 33.58
CA SER A 215 22.24 -21.86 34.76
C SER A 215 22.59 -20.56 35.43
N ILE A 216 21.65 -19.62 35.45
CA ILE A 216 21.62 -18.62 36.51
C ILE A 216 21.53 -19.46 37.77
N LYS A 217 22.70 -19.77 38.37
CA LYS A 217 22.78 -20.25 39.74
C LYS A 217 22.11 -19.15 40.53
N LEU A 218 20.87 -19.40 40.94
CA LEU A 218 20.30 -18.74 42.10
C LEU A 218 21.37 -18.86 43.18
N GLN A 219 22.04 -17.76 43.48
CA GLN A 219 22.85 -17.66 44.67
C GLN A 219 21.87 -17.75 45.83
N THR A 220 21.68 -18.95 46.35
CA THR A 220 21.21 -19.14 47.70
C THR A 220 22.25 -18.51 48.63
N PRO A 221 21.87 -17.56 49.50
CA PRO A 221 22.78 -17.05 50.52
C PRO A 221 23.28 -18.22 51.38
N LYS A 222 24.60 -18.36 51.47
CA LYS A 222 25.28 -19.35 52.30
C LYS A 222 24.92 -19.13 53.77
N GLU A 223 24.42 -20.20 54.37
CA GLU A 223 24.39 -20.45 55.79
C GLU A 223 25.79 -20.34 56.41
N SER A 224 25.95 -19.53 57.47
CA SER A 224 27.09 -19.60 58.38
C SER A 224 26.63 -20.22 59.69
N THR A 225 27.04 -21.47 59.91
CA THR A 225 26.90 -22.20 61.17
C THR A 225 27.97 -21.75 62.17
N LYS A 226 27.61 -21.41 63.42
CA LYS A 226 28.30 -21.96 64.60
C LYS A 226 27.63 -21.66 65.96
N SER A 227 27.57 -22.74 66.75
CA SER A 227 27.77 -22.84 68.21
C SER A 227 26.58 -22.65 69.17
N SER A 228 26.02 -23.80 69.54
CA SER A 228 25.80 -24.35 70.89
C SER A 228 25.84 -23.45 72.14
N GLU A 229 24.82 -23.71 72.98
CA GLU A 229 24.79 -23.78 74.46
C GLU A 229 24.94 -22.47 75.27
N GLU A 230 23.89 -22.09 76.02
CA GLU A 230 23.77 -22.28 77.48
C GLU A 230 22.78 -21.27 78.14
N ASN A 231 22.05 -21.77 79.14
CA ASN A 231 21.58 -21.09 80.37
C ASN A 231 20.42 -20.05 80.35
N THR A 232 19.25 -20.54 80.79
CA THR A 232 18.45 -20.09 81.96
C THR A 232 18.12 -18.60 82.19
N GLN A 233 16.80 -18.32 82.27
CA GLN A 233 16.09 -17.82 83.47
C GLN A 233 15.15 -16.60 83.30
N LYS A 234 13.87 -16.86 83.65
CA LYS A 234 12.91 -16.08 84.45
C LYS A 234 12.04 -14.95 83.86
N SER A 235 10.74 -15.14 84.17
CA SER A 235 9.71 -14.19 84.64
C SER A 235 9.24 -13.10 83.66
N SER A 236 7.96 -12.77 83.54
CA SER A 236 6.80 -12.86 84.45
C SER A 236 5.52 -12.61 83.61
N THR A 237 4.43 -13.35 83.82
CA THR A 237 3.16 -12.89 84.46
C THR A 237 2.43 -11.84 83.58
N GLN A 238 1.16 -11.97 83.15
CA GLN A 238 -0.06 -12.17 83.94
C GLN A 238 -1.30 -12.32 83.01
N THR A 239 -2.16 -13.28 83.34
CA THR A 239 -3.64 -13.39 83.23
C THR A 239 -4.48 -12.35 82.46
N ASN A 240 -5.39 -12.82 81.61
CA ASN A 240 -6.86 -12.87 81.85
C ASN A 240 -7.55 -13.67 80.71
N THR A 241 -8.28 -14.78 80.93
CA THR A 241 -9.70 -14.90 81.36
C THR A 241 -10.60 -14.02 80.47
N GLU A 242 -11.52 -14.49 79.63
CA GLU A 242 -12.69 -15.38 79.80
C GLU A 242 -13.24 -15.68 78.37
N ALA A 243 -13.65 -16.91 78.01
CA ALA A 243 -15.06 -17.38 77.92
C ALA A 243 -15.99 -16.48 77.06
N LYS A 244 -16.91 -16.92 76.20
CA LYS A 244 -17.54 -18.20 75.87
C LYS A 244 -18.52 -17.89 74.71
N GLU A 245 -18.89 -18.89 73.92
CA GLU A 245 -20.20 -19.04 73.24
C GLU A 245 -20.79 -17.86 72.44
N LYS A 246 -20.73 -17.93 71.11
CA LYS A 246 -21.83 -18.45 70.26
C LYS A 246 -21.42 -18.49 68.79
#